data_AF-A0A1W9H4W6-F1
#
_entry.id   AF-A0A1W9H4W6-F1
#
_cell.length_a   1.000
_cell.length_b   1.000
_cell.length_c   1.000
_cell.angle_alpha   90.00
_cell.angle_beta   90.00
_cell.angle_gamma   90.00
#
_symmetry.space_group_name_H-M   'P 1'
#
loop_
_entity.id
_entity.type
_entity.pdbx_description
1 polymer ?
#
loop_
_entity_poly.entity_id
_entity_poly.type
_entity_poly.pdbx_seq_one_letter_code
_entity_poly.pdbx_strand_id
1 'polypeptide(L)'
;MALLAASSLQAGPIDVPDHPQQKAVQLVHEAEHEVDHAWEVYHRAALGGTIASPKLQSEIEEHLHEARTLVTQAKEAADRGHERQVEELCQQVRLHTTQAMKGSKEQKR
;
A
#
# COMPACT_ATOMS: atom_id res chain seq x y z
N MET A 1 -3.35 63.30 15.37
CA MET A 1 -2.21 62.41 15.08
C MET A 1 -2.30 61.23 16.04
N ALA A 2 -2.97 60.15 15.64
CA ALA A 2 -2.40 58.93 15.05
C ALA A 2 -1.97 57.91 16.13
N LEU A 3 -2.92 57.04 16.50
CA LEU A 3 -2.71 55.79 17.24
C LEU A 3 -2.35 54.70 16.22
N LEU A 4 -1.15 54.14 16.30
CA LEU A 4 -0.75 52.92 15.59
C LEU A 4 -0.68 51.78 16.61
N ALA A 5 -1.76 51.01 16.72
CA ALA A 5 -1.74 49.71 17.38
C ALA A 5 -1.32 48.67 16.33
N ALA A 6 -0.15 48.07 16.54
CA ALA A 6 0.31 46.92 15.78
C ALA A 6 -0.49 45.69 16.21
N SER A 7 -1.39 45.23 15.34
CA SER A 7 -2.01 43.91 15.50
C SER A 7 -1.05 42.86 14.94
N SER A 8 -0.28 42.23 15.82
CA SER A 8 0.44 41.01 15.53
C SER A 8 -0.56 39.90 15.19
N LEU A 9 -0.59 39.51 13.91
CA LEU A 9 -1.25 38.28 13.46
C LEU A 9 -0.54 37.08 14.11
N GLN A 10 -1.11 36.59 15.21
CA GLN A 10 -0.70 35.33 15.81
C GLN A 10 -1.41 34.20 15.05
N ALA A 11 -0.67 33.53 14.16
CA ALA A 11 -1.13 32.29 13.55
C ALA A 11 -1.25 31.23 14.66
N GLY A 12 -2.47 30.75 14.90
CA GLY A 12 -2.72 29.62 15.80
C GLY A 12 -2.07 28.34 15.27
N PRO A 13 -1.88 27.32 16.12
CA PRO A 13 -1.42 26.01 15.67
C PRO A 13 -2.40 25.48 14.63
N ILE A 14 -1.89 25.03 13.48
CA ILE A 14 -2.69 24.27 12.52
C ILE A 14 -2.99 22.95 13.20
N ASP A 15 -4.14 22.87 13.86
CA ASP A 15 -4.79 21.61 14.19
C ASP A 15 -5.08 20.97 12.84
N VAL A 16 -4.19 20.08 12.37
CA VAL A 16 -4.46 19.25 11.20
C VAL A 16 -5.42 18.21 11.73
N PRO A 17 -6.73 18.30 11.44
CA PRO A 17 -7.65 17.31 11.96
C PRO A 17 -7.22 15.99 11.32
N ASP A 18 -7.07 14.96 12.13
CA ASP A 18 -6.80 13.60 11.69
C ASP A 18 -8.05 13.13 10.91
N HIS A 19 -8.09 13.45 9.62
CA HIS A 19 -9.27 13.20 8.80
C HIS A 19 -9.24 11.72 8.40
N PRO A 20 -10.35 10.99 8.60
CA PRO A 20 -10.47 9.59 8.20
C PRO A 20 -10.08 9.32 6.73
N GLN A 21 -10.33 10.28 5.84
CA GLN A 21 -9.88 10.25 4.45
C GLN A 21 -8.35 10.24 4.29
N GLN A 22 -7.60 10.98 5.12
CA GLN A 22 -6.13 10.97 5.08
C GLN A 22 -5.58 9.60 5.52
N LYS A 23 -6.21 8.97 6.51
CA LYS A 23 -5.87 7.60 6.93
C LYS A 23 -6.12 6.59 5.80
N ALA A 24 -7.25 6.69 5.09
CA ALA A 24 -7.55 5.82 3.97
C ALA A 24 -6.50 5.95 2.84
N VAL A 25 -6.13 7.19 2.48
CA VAL A 25 -5.08 7.45 1.48
C VAL A 25 -3.73 6.87 1.91
N GLN A 26 -3.37 7.01 3.19
CA GLN A 26 -2.13 6.43 3.73
C GLN A 26 -2.13 4.89 3.64
N LEU A 27 -3.24 4.23 4.00
CA LEU A 27 -3.38 2.77 3.92
C LEU A 27 -3.22 2.26 2.49
N VAL A 28 -3.81 2.96 1.51
CA VAL A 28 -3.65 2.63 0.09
C VAL A 28 -2.18 2.76 -0.33
N HIS A 29 -1.51 3.83 0.09
CA HIS A 29 -0.10 4.03 -0.25
C HIS A 29 0.82 2.96 0.36
N GLU A 30 0.57 2.55 1.60
CA GLU A 30 1.30 1.44 2.22
C GLU A 30 1.07 0.12 1.46
N ALA A 31 -0.18 -0.16 1.07
CA ALA A 31 -0.52 -1.34 0.28
C ALA A 31 0.15 -1.34 -1.10
N GLU A 32 0.27 -0.19 -1.78
CA GLU A 32 1.06 -0.07 -3.02
C GLU A 32 2.52 -0.47 -2.80
N HIS A 33 3.14 0.08 -1.75
CA HIS A 33 4.54 -0.17 -1.45
C HIS A 33 4.79 -1.64 -1.10
N GLU A 34 3.86 -2.31 -0.41
CA GLU A 34 3.94 -3.74 -0.15
C GLU A 34 3.90 -4.57 -1.45
N VAL A 35 3.07 -4.19 -2.42
CA VAL A 35 3.00 -4.87 -3.72
C VAL A 35 4.31 -4.70 -4.49
N ASP A 36 4.85 -3.48 -4.53
CA ASP A 36 6.13 -3.20 -5.19
C ASP A 36 7.27 -3.99 -4.54
N HIS A 37 7.29 -4.06 -3.22
CA HIS A 37 8.27 -4.85 -2.48
C HIS A 37 8.14 -6.36 -2.77
N ALA A 38 6.91 -6.90 -2.78
CA ALA A 38 6.67 -8.30 -3.10
C ALA A 38 7.11 -8.65 -4.53
N TRP A 39 6.88 -7.74 -5.49
CA TRP A 39 7.40 -7.86 -6.85
C TRP A 39 8.93 -7.90 -6.88
N GLU A 40 9.62 -7.03 -6.15
CA GLU A 40 11.08 -7.01 -6.09
C GLU A 40 11.65 -8.34 -5.56
N VAL A 41 11.08 -8.86 -4.48
CA VAL A 41 11.49 -10.13 -3.86
C VAL A 41 11.32 -11.29 -4.85
N TYR A 42 10.15 -11.38 -5.49
CA TYR A 42 9.88 -12.38 -6.51
C TYR A 42 10.84 -12.25 -7.70
N HIS A 43 11.02 -11.04 -8.23
CA HIS A 43 11.85 -10.80 -9.40
C HIS A 43 13.32 -11.19 -9.16
N ARG A 44 13.85 -10.89 -7.96
CA ARG A 44 15.19 -11.31 -7.56
C ARG A 44 15.34 -12.84 -7.55
N ALA A 45 14.36 -13.55 -7.00
CA ALA A 45 14.37 -15.01 -6.94
C ALA A 45 14.20 -15.65 -8.33
N ALA A 46 13.34 -15.07 -9.18
CA ALA A 46 13.14 -15.52 -10.55
C ALA A 46 14.40 -15.33 -11.41
N LEU A 47 15.06 -14.17 -11.34
CA LEU A 47 16.33 -13.92 -12.03
C LEU A 47 17.46 -14.83 -11.54
N GLY A 48 17.46 -15.16 -10.24
CA GLY A 48 18.40 -16.12 -9.66
C GLY A 48 18.10 -17.58 -10.03
N GLY A 49 16.96 -17.87 -10.67
CA GLY A 49 16.52 -19.24 -10.94
C GLY A 49 16.26 -20.05 -9.68
N THR A 50 16.01 -19.40 -8.54
CA THR A 50 15.90 -20.06 -7.23
C THR A 50 14.49 -20.51 -6.89
N ILE A 51 13.47 -20.08 -7.66
CA ILE A 51 12.08 -20.51 -7.45
C ILE A 51 11.95 -22.02 -7.62
N ALA A 52 11.32 -22.68 -6.64
CA ALA A 52 11.32 -24.14 -6.54
C ALA A 52 10.71 -24.88 -7.74
N SER A 53 9.70 -24.31 -8.40
CA SER A 53 9.07 -24.93 -9.58
C SER A 53 8.30 -23.93 -10.44
N PRO A 54 8.06 -24.25 -11.73
CA PRO A 54 7.21 -23.43 -12.60
C PRO A 54 5.78 -23.27 -12.06
N LYS A 55 5.23 -24.31 -11.41
CA LYS A 55 3.89 -24.24 -10.81
C LYS A 55 3.84 -23.18 -9.71
N LEU A 56 4.81 -23.23 -8.79
CA LEU A 56 4.92 -22.25 -7.71
C LEU A 56 5.16 -20.84 -8.27
N GLN A 57 5.94 -20.72 -9.34
CA GLN A 57 6.14 -19.44 -10.02
C GLN A 57 4.81 -18.83 -10.49
N SER A 58 3.95 -19.63 -11.13
CA SER A 58 2.63 -19.18 -11.56
C SER A 58 1.70 -18.81 -10.38
N GLU A 59 1.74 -19.56 -9.29
CA GLU A 59 0.98 -19.23 -8.06
C GLU A 59 1.44 -17.89 -7.45
N ILE A 60 2.75 -17.61 -7.45
CA ILE A 60 3.29 -16.32 -7.00
C ILE A 60 2.83 -15.19 -7.93
N GLU A 61 2.89 -15.38 -9.25
CA GLU A 61 2.44 -14.39 -10.23
C GLU A 61 0.95 -14.08 -10.10
N GLU A 62 0.12 -15.09 -9.81
CA GLU A 62 -1.31 -14.91 -9.54
C GLU A 62 -1.52 -14.06 -8.28
N HIS A 63 -0.84 -14.36 -7.18
CA HIS A 63 -0.95 -13.54 -5.96
C HIS A 63 -0.52 -12.09 -6.20
N LEU A 64 0.56 -11.85 -6.94
CA LEU A 64 1.04 -10.51 -7.25
C LEU A 64 0.09 -9.75 -8.18
N HIS A 65 -0.53 -10.44 -9.13
CA HIS A 65 -1.54 -9.85 -10.00
C HIS A 65 -2.79 -9.45 -9.21
N GLU A 66 -3.30 -10.34 -8.37
CA GLU A 66 -4.48 -10.08 -7.53
C GLU A 66 -4.23 -8.91 -6.57
N ALA A 67 -3.05 -8.86 -5.93
CA ALA A 67 -2.69 -7.76 -5.05
C ALA A 67 -2.73 -6.40 -5.77
N ARG A 68 -2.27 -6.34 -7.04
CA ARG A 68 -2.31 -5.11 -7.85
C ARG A 68 -3.75 -4.70 -8.21
N THR A 69 -4.60 -5.68 -8.50
CA THR A 69 -6.03 -5.45 -8.74
C THR A 69 -6.70 -4.88 -7.48
N LEU A 70 -6.44 -5.47 -6.32
CA LEU A 70 -6.95 -5.02 -5.03
C LEU A 70 -6.48 -3.60 -4.67
N VAL A 71 -5.21 -3.25 -4.93
CA VAL A 71 -4.71 -1.87 -4.77
C VAL A 71 -5.49 -0.88 -5.63
N THR A 72 -5.81 -1.25 -6.87
CA THR A 72 -6.61 -0.39 -7.77
C THR A 72 -8.01 -0.18 -7.20
N GLN A 73 -8.65 -1.24 -6.72
CA GLN A 73 -9.95 -1.14 -6.06
C GLN A 73 -9.87 -0.30 -4.77
N ALA A 74 -8.78 -0.40 -4.01
CA ALA A 74 -8.59 0.34 -2.76
C ALA A 74 -8.45 1.85 -3.05
N LYS A 75 -7.76 2.24 -4.12
CA LYS A 75 -7.73 3.63 -4.61
C LYS A 75 -9.11 4.13 -4.95
N GLU A 76 -9.87 3.38 -5.75
CA GLU A 76 -11.23 3.75 -6.13
C GLU A 76 -12.16 3.88 -4.92
N ALA A 77 -12.01 3.01 -3.92
CA ALA A 77 -12.75 3.08 -2.66
C ALA A 77 -12.35 4.33 -1.84
N ALA A 78 -11.05 4.64 -1.77
CA ALA A 78 -10.56 5.84 -1.10
C ALA A 78 -11.06 7.12 -1.79
N ASP A 79 -11.04 7.19 -3.11
CA ASP A 79 -11.57 8.32 -3.88
C ASP A 79 -13.07 8.57 -3.62
N ARG A 80 -13.81 7.52 -3.25
CA ARG A 80 -15.23 7.57 -2.89
C ARG A 80 -15.49 7.75 -1.40
N GLY A 81 -14.46 7.80 -0.56
CA GLY A 81 -14.59 7.89 0.91
C GLY A 81 -15.09 6.60 1.59
N HIS A 82 -14.93 5.44 0.95
CA HIS A 82 -15.36 4.14 1.49
C HIS A 82 -14.28 3.52 2.41
N GLU A 83 -14.04 4.13 3.56
CA GLU A 83 -12.91 3.78 4.45
C GLU A 83 -12.86 2.31 4.88
N ARG A 84 -14.00 1.71 5.26
CA ARG A 84 -14.03 0.28 5.64
C ARG A 84 -13.63 -0.62 4.49
N GLN A 85 -14.08 -0.28 3.28
CA GLN A 85 -13.73 -1.02 2.07
C GLN A 85 -12.23 -0.89 1.78
N VAL A 86 -11.64 0.30 2.00
CA VAL A 86 -10.19 0.49 1.91
C VAL A 86 -9.46 -0.41 2.91
N GLU A 87 -9.86 -0.41 4.17
CA GLU A 87 -9.23 -1.24 5.20
C GLU A 87 -9.29 -2.74 4.86
N GLU A 88 -10.43 -3.23 4.36
CA GLU A 88 -10.62 -4.62 3.94
C GLU A 88 -9.78 -4.98 2.70
N LEU A 89 -9.73 -4.10 1.70
CA LEU A 89 -8.94 -4.32 0.49
C LEU A 89 -7.43 -4.32 0.80
N CYS A 90 -6.96 -3.38 1.63
CA CYS A 90 -5.55 -3.34 2.06
C CYS A 90 -5.17 -4.56 2.91
N GLN A 91 -6.10 -5.13 3.70
CA GLN A 91 -5.87 -6.41 4.37
C GLN A 91 -5.68 -7.58 3.39
N GLN A 92 -6.46 -7.61 2.31
CA GLN A 92 -6.32 -8.64 1.27
C GLN A 92 -5.01 -8.46 0.50
N VAL A 93 -4.62 -7.23 0.19
CA VAL A 93 -3.29 -6.93 -0.40
C VAL A 93 -2.18 -7.54 0.46
N ARG A 94 -2.19 -7.28 1.78
CA ARG A 94 -1.23 -7.86 2.72
C ARG A 94 -1.18 -9.39 2.69
N LEU A 95 -2.33 -10.04 2.54
CA LEU A 95 -2.39 -11.51 2.47
C LEU A 95 -1.70 -12.03 1.20
N HIS A 96 -2.04 -11.46 0.05
CA HIS A 96 -1.47 -11.85 -1.24
C HIS A 96 0.03 -11.56 -1.32
N THR A 97 0.49 -10.39 -0.86
CA THR A 97 1.92 -10.04 -0.84
C THR A 97 2.70 -10.96 0.10
N THR A 98 2.13 -11.33 1.25
CA THR A 98 2.74 -12.32 2.16
C THR A 98 2.89 -13.70 1.51
N GLN A 99 1.86 -14.17 0.80
CA GLN A 99 1.90 -15.45 0.09
C GLN A 99 2.94 -15.43 -1.04
N ALA A 100 2.96 -14.38 -1.86
CA ALA A 100 3.95 -14.19 -2.92
C ALA A 100 5.38 -14.16 -2.38
N MET A 101 5.63 -13.42 -1.29
CA MET A 101 6.95 -13.36 -0.65
C MET A 101 7.38 -14.70 -0.04
N LYS A 102 6.44 -15.46 0.55
CA LYS A 102 6.73 -16.78 1.09
C LYS A 102 7.14 -17.74 -0.02
N GLY A 103 6.36 -17.83 -1.09
CA GLY A 103 6.67 -18.67 -2.25
C GLY A 103 8.00 -18.29 -2.90
N SER A 104 8.32 -16.99 -2.97
CA SER A 104 9.58 -16.49 -3.54
C SER A 104 10.83 -16.92 -2.75
N LYS A 105 10.68 -17.26 -1.46
CA LYS A 105 11.76 -17.77 -0.60
C LYS A 105 11.89 -19.30 -0.63
N GLU A 106 10.95 -20.00 -1.26
CA GLU A 106 11.02 -21.46 -1.40
C GLU A 106 12.02 -21.81 -2.51
N GLN A 107 13.14 -22.40 -2.09
CA GLN A 107 14.26 -22.70 -2.98
C GLN A 107 14.09 -24.07 -3.64
N LYS A 108 14.49 -24.14 -4.90
CA LYS A 108 14.64 -25.41 -5.64
C LYS A 108 15.64 -26.31 -4.90
N ARG A 109 15.19 -27.49 -4.48
CA ARG A 109 16.02 -28.54 -3.87
C ARG A 109 16.67 -29.42 -4.93
#